data_AF-A0A534EVB0-F1
#
_entry.id   AF-A0A534EVB0-F1
#
_cell.length_a   1.000
_cell.length_b   1.000
_cell.length_c   1.000
_cell.angle_alpha   90.00
_cell.angle_beta   90.00
_cell.angle_gamma   90.00
#
_symmetry.space_group_name_H-M   'P 1'
#
loop_
_entity.id
_entity.type
_entity.pdbx_description
1 polymer ?
#
loop_
_entity_poly.entity_id
_entity_poly.type
_entity_poly.pdbx_seq_one_letter_code
_entity_poly.pdbx_strand_id
1 'polypeptide(L)' 'AGAALLHPVEANEVFVGLGAERRRALRAAGFEFYDWGPESAGEARFVVSWDQPEGDVPALCEALGRS' A
#
# COMPACT_ATOMS: atom_id res chain seq x y z
N ALA A 1 8.40 -4.45 -6.65
CA ALA A 1 7.22 -3.60 -6.35
C ALA A 1 6.49 -3.05 -7.59
N GLY A 2 7.14 -2.87 -8.76
CA GLY A 2 6.47 -2.29 -9.95
C GLY A 2 5.35 -3.12 -10.59
N ALA A 3 5.29 -4.43 -10.36
CA ALA A 3 4.28 -5.32 -10.97
C ALA A 3 2.89 -5.28 -10.28
N ALA A 4 2.72 -4.47 -9.24
CA ALA A 4 1.47 -4.39 -8.46
C ALA A 4 0.73 -3.06 -8.62
N LEU A 5 1.29 -2.07 -9.34
CA LEU A 5 0.66 -0.75 -9.48
C LEU A 5 -0.54 -0.82 -10.43
N LEU A 6 -1.70 -0.34 -9.98
CA LEU A 6 -2.97 -0.41 -10.73
C LEU A 6 -3.18 0.79 -11.66
N HIS A 7 -2.71 1.97 -11.24
CA HIS A 7 -2.86 3.23 -11.95
C HIS A 7 -1.56 4.05 -11.91
N PRO A 8 -1.29 4.91 -12.91
CA PRO A 8 -0.18 5.85 -12.85
C PRO A 8 -0.23 6.70 -11.57
N VAL A 9 0.93 6.97 -10.97
CA VAL A 9 1.05 7.84 -9.80
C VAL A 9 1.16 9.28 -10.27
N GLU A 10 0.06 10.02 -10.23
CA GLU A 10 -0.02 11.41 -10.71
C GLU A 10 -0.14 12.43 -9.57
N ALA A 11 -0.30 11.95 -8.33
CA ALA A 11 -0.48 12.77 -7.14
C ALA A 11 0.13 12.07 -5.91
N ASN A 12 -0.45 12.32 -4.73
CA ASN A 12 -0.04 11.73 -3.46
C ASN A 12 -0.74 10.40 -3.14
N GLU A 13 -1.39 9.76 -4.11
CA GLU A 13 -2.10 8.49 -3.92
C GLU A 13 -1.47 7.39 -4.77
N VAL A 14 -1.34 6.20 -4.18
CA VAL A 14 -0.77 5.01 -4.85
C VAL A 14 -1.74 3.84 -4.68
N PHE A 15 -2.10 3.22 -5.81
CA PHE A 15 -3.05 2.11 -5.88
C PHE A 15 -2.33 0.83 -6.25
N VAL A 16 -2.41 -0.19 -5.40
CA VAL A 16 -1.68 -1.45 -5.59
C VAL A 16 -2.55 -2.69 -5.39
N GLY A 17 -2.39 -3.68 -6.26
CA GLY A 17 -2.94 -5.02 -6.11
C GLY A 17 -2.05 -5.87 -5.20
N LEU A 18 -2.46 -6.05 -3.94
CA LEU A 18 -1.67 -6.79 -2.94
C LEU A 18 -2.21 -8.20 -2.69
N GLY A 19 -3.50 -8.44 -2.95
CA GLY A 19 -4.22 -9.63 -2.51
C GLY A 19 -4.57 -9.58 -1.01
N ALA A 20 -5.52 -10.42 -0.59
CA ALA A 20 -6.06 -10.41 0.77
C ALA A 20 -4.99 -10.71 1.85
N GLU A 21 -4.15 -11.72 1.63
CA GLU A 21 -3.12 -12.13 2.59
C GLU A 21 -2.12 -11.01 2.90
N ARG A 22 -1.66 -10.30 1.85
CA ARG A 22 -0.66 -9.25 2.00
C ARG A 22 -1.24 -7.99 2.62
N ARG A 23 -2.50 -7.63 2.31
CA ARG A 23 -3.22 -6.57 3.03
C ARG A 23 -3.31 -6.88 4.52
N ARG A 24 -3.68 -8.12 4.87
CA ARG A 24 -3.75 -8.56 6.27
C ARG A 24 -2.38 -8.48 6.96
N ALA A 25 -1.32 -8.92 6.30
CA ALA A 25 0.04 -8.84 6.83
C ALA A 25 0.50 -7.40 7.09
N LEU A 26 0.19 -6.46 6.18
CA LEU A 26 0.49 -5.04 6.38
C LEU A 26 -0.29 -4.44 7.55
N ARG A 27 -1.59 -4.75 7.68
CA ARG A 27 -2.39 -4.30 8.84
C ARG A 27 -1.86 -4.87 10.15
N ALA A 28 -1.46 -6.15 10.16
CA ALA A 28 -0.85 -6.78 11.33
C ALA A 28 0.52 -6.15 11.70
N ALA A 29 1.22 -5.58 10.72
CA ALA A 29 2.46 -4.83 10.93
C ALA A 29 2.22 -3.35 11.35
N GLY A 30 0.96 -2.94 11.52
CA GLY A 30 0.58 -1.60 11.98
C GLY A 30 0.37 -0.56 10.88
N PHE A 31 0.41 -0.95 9.60
CA PHE A 31 0.15 -0.01 8.50
C PHE A 31 -1.35 0.25 8.34
N GLU A 32 -1.70 1.53 8.22
CA GLU A 32 -3.05 1.97 7.89
C GLU A 32 -3.13 2.37 6.42
N PHE A 33 -4.19 1.90 5.75
CA PHE A 33 -4.50 2.20 4.36
C PHE A 33 -5.96 1.84 4.07
N TYR A 34 -6.46 2.34 2.95
CA TYR A 34 -7.82 2.07 2.50
C TYR A 34 -7.85 0.86 1.59
N ASP A 35 -8.89 0.04 1.73
CA ASP A 35 -9.19 -0.98 0.72
C ASP A 35 -9.70 -0.28 -0.54
N TRP A 36 -9.30 -0.79 -1.70
CA TRP A 36 -9.72 -0.29 -3.00
C TRP A 36 -10.45 -1.38 -3.77
N GLY A 37 -11.46 -0.98 -4.54
CA GLY A 37 -12.28 -1.91 -5.30
C GLY A 37 -13.07 -2.91 -4.43
N PRO A 38 -13.60 -3.99 -5.04
CA PRO A 38 -14.26 -5.08 -4.33
C PRO A 38 -13.29 -5.81 -3.39
N GLU A 39 -13.78 -6.33 -2.26
CA GLU A 39 -12.94 -7.06 -1.29
C GLU A 39 -12.18 -8.25 -1.91
N SER A 40 -12.79 -8.90 -2.91
CA SER A 40 -12.20 -10.00 -3.67
C SER A 40 -11.00 -9.59 -4.53
N ALA A 41 -10.89 -8.31 -4.92
CA ALA A 41 -9.77 -7.81 -5.72
C ALA A 41 -8.49 -7.65 -4.87
N GLY A 42 -8.66 -7.40 -3.56
CA GLY A 42 -7.54 -7.29 -2.63
C GLY A 42 -6.62 -6.10 -2.91
N GLU A 43 -7.17 -5.01 -3.40
CA GLU A 43 -6.45 -3.80 -3.77
C GLU A 43 -6.37 -2.84 -2.57
N ALA A 44 -5.32 -2.02 -2.53
CA ALA A 44 -5.08 -1.06 -1.47
C ALA A 44 -4.75 0.31 -2.05
N ARG A 45 -5.21 1.36 -1.36
CA ARG A 45 -4.90 2.76 -1.64
C ARG A 45 -4.10 3.35 -0.49
N PHE A 46 -2.87 3.74 -0.79
CA PHE A 46 -1.99 4.49 0.10
C PHE A 46 -2.06 5.97 -0.24
N VAL A 47 -2.07 6.81 0.79
CA VAL A 47 -2.08 8.27 0.65
C VAL A 47 -0.86 8.80 1.40
N VAL A 48 0.00 9.55 0.72
CA VAL A 48 1.12 10.25 1.38
C VAL A 48 0.71 11.66 1.77
N SER A 49 1.17 12.10 2.93
CA SER A 49 0.90 13.44 3.47
C SER A 49 2.16 14.29 3.47
N TRP A 50 1.98 15.61 3.49
CA TRP A 50 3.06 16.59 3.61
C TRP A 50 3.70 16.60 5.01
N ASP A 51 2.99 16.08 6.02
CA ASP A 51 3.43 16.03 7.43
C ASP A 51 3.72 14.59 7.91
N GLN A 52 3.96 13.66 6.99
CA GLN A 52 4.27 12.28 7.38
C GLN A 52 5.74 12.15 7.83
N PRO A 53 6.03 11.34 8.86
CA PRO A 53 7.40 11.01 9.22
C PRO A 53 8.20 10.45 8.04
N GLU A 54 9.46 10.87 7.90
CA GLU A 54 10.35 10.45 6.81
C GLU A 54 10.55 8.91 6.75
N GLY A 55 10.38 8.22 7.88
CA GLY A 55 10.56 6.78 8.02
C GLY A 55 9.39 5.92 7.50
N ASP A 56 8.21 6.49 7.30
CA ASP A 56 7.00 5.71 7.01
C ASP A 56 7.04 5.08 5.61
N VAL A 57 7.47 5.85 4.60
CA VAL A 57 7.58 5.37 3.21
C VAL A 57 8.65 4.26 3.06
N PRO A 58 9.88 4.41 3.60
CA PRO A 58 10.85 3.32 3.61
C PRO A 58 10.34 2.05 4.32
N ALA A 59 9.68 2.20 5.47
CA ALA A 59 9.15 1.06 6.22
C ALA A 59 8.08 0.30 5.41
N LEU A 60 7.20 1.02 4.72
CA LEU A 60 6.20 0.42 3.83
C LEU A 60 6.87 -0.29 2.64
N CYS A 61 7.84 0.33 2.00
CA CYS A 61 8.59 -0.27 0.89
C CYS A 61 9.29 -1.56 1.31
N GLU A 62 9.88 -1.61 2.50
CA GLU A 62 10.51 -2.82 3.04
C GLU A 62 9.46 -3.92 3.29
N ALA A 63 8.32 -3.57 3.91
CA ALA A 63 7.23 -4.51 4.15
C ALA A 63 6.64 -5.10 2.87
N LEU A 64 6.58 -4.30 1.80
CA LEU A 64 6.19 -4.73 0.45
C LEU A 64 7.29 -5.49 -0.29
N GLY A 65 8.55 -5.39 0.14
CA GLY A 65 9.70 -6.08 -0.44
C GLY A 65 9.90 -7.49 0.09
N ARG A 66 9.41 -7.80 1.29
CA ARG A 66 9.44 -9.15 1.87
C ARG A 66 8.49 -10.07 1.10
N SER A 67 9.07 -11.08 0.44
CA SER A 67 8.41 -12.12 -0.37
C SER A 67 8.16 -13.39 0.43
#